data_AF-A0A7X7MGF6-F1
#
_entry.id   AF-A0A7X7MGF6-F1
#
_cell.length_a   1.000
_cell.length_b   1.000
_cell.length_c   1.000
_cell.angle_alpha   90.00
_cell.angle_beta   90.00
_cell.angle_gamma   90.00
#
_symmetry.space_group_name_H-M   'P 1'
#
loop_
_entity.id
_entity.type
_entity.pdbx_description
1 polymer ?
#
loop_
_entity_poly.entity_id
_entity_poly.type
_entity_poly.pdbx_seq_one_letter_code
_entity_poly.pdbx_strand_id
1 'polypeptide(L)'
;MGLKSYKPRTPGLRFRISQTFGELTTDQPVRGLTEAKRNTAGRNNAGRITTRHHGGGARRRYRLVDFRRDKAGIPARVASIEYDPNRSANLALLNYVDGEKR
;
A
#
# COMPACT_ATOMS: atom_id res chain seq x y z
N MET A 1 7.20 11.05 7.09
CA MET A 1 5.84 10.93 7.68
C MET A 1 5.80 11.46 9.10
N GLY A 2 4.84 12.32 9.41
CA GLY A 2 4.60 12.77 10.78
C GLY A 2 3.69 11.82 11.56
N LEU A 3 3.66 11.97 12.88
CA LEU A 3 2.70 11.28 13.75
C LEU A 3 1.62 12.26 14.21
N LYS A 4 0.37 11.81 14.20
CA LYS A 4 -0.79 12.55 14.69
C LYS A 4 -1.31 11.89 15.97
N SER A 5 -1.21 12.62 17.07
CA SER A 5 -1.93 12.32 18.31
C SER A 5 -3.34 12.90 18.24
N TYR A 6 -4.27 12.30 18.98
CA TYR A 6 -5.67 12.75 19.04
C TYR A 6 -5.97 13.30 20.43
N LYS A 7 -6.83 14.34 20.50
CA LYS A 7 -7.39 14.78 21.79
C LYS A 7 -8.19 13.62 22.40
N PRO A 8 -8.06 13.34 23.71
CA PRO A 8 -8.67 12.17 24.36
C PRO A 8 -10.18 12.37 24.61
N ARG A 9 -10.95 12.58 23.55
CA ARG A 9 -12.42 12.78 23.62
C ARG A 9 -13.17 11.48 23.94
N THR A 10 -12.58 10.32 23.63
CA THR A 10 -13.11 9.00 23.96
C THR A 10 -11.99 8.09 24.47
N PRO A 11 -12.28 7.05 25.27
CA PRO A 11 -11.27 6.13 25.77
C PRO A 11 -10.41 5.49 24.67
N GLY A 12 -11.04 5.13 23.53
CA GLY A 12 -10.34 4.53 22.39
C GLY A 12 -9.39 5.49 21.64
N LEU A 13 -9.55 6.80 21.78
CA LEU A 13 -8.67 7.79 21.16
C LEU A 13 -7.47 8.18 22.06
N ARG A 14 -7.52 7.88 23.36
CA ARG A 14 -6.53 8.35 24.36
C ARG A 14 -5.09 8.01 24.00
N PHE A 15 -4.86 6.78 23.56
CA PHE A 15 -3.52 6.27 23.22
C PHE A 15 -3.33 6.09 21.72
N ARG A 16 -4.34 6.46 20.91
CA ARG A 16 -4.28 6.26 19.47
C ARG A 16 -3.30 7.26 18.87
N ILE A 17 -2.36 6.74 18.09
CA ILE A 17 -1.47 7.52 17.24
C ILE A 17 -1.66 7.02 15.81
N SER A 18 -1.82 7.95 14.87
CA SER A 18 -1.93 7.64 13.45
C SER A 18 -0.79 8.31 12.68
N GLN A 19 -0.46 7.79 11.51
CA GLN A 19 0.44 8.48 10.58
C GLN A 19 -0.26 9.68 9.94
N THR A 20 0.50 10.74 9.64
CA THR A 20 0.04 11.81 8.76
C THR A 20 0.42 11.49 7.31
N PHE A 21 -0.44 11.91 6.38
CA PHE A 21 -0.32 11.60 4.95
C PHE A 21 0.13 12.80 4.11
N GLY A 22 0.86 13.75 4.70
CA GLY A 22 1.28 14.98 4.00
C GLY A 22 2.25 14.78 2.83
N GLU A 23 2.90 13.61 2.77
CA GLU A 23 3.82 13.23 1.68
C GLU A 23 3.10 12.56 0.51
N LEU A 24 1.83 12.17 0.68
CA LEU A 24 1.06 11.56 -0.40
C LEU A 24 0.59 12.64 -1.36
N THR A 25 0.85 12.43 -2.65
CA THR A 25 0.48 13.40 -3.69
C THR A 25 -0.81 13.02 -4.40
N THR A 26 -1.32 11.81 -4.19
CA THR A 26 -2.59 11.32 -4.76
C THR A 26 -3.23 10.29 -3.85
N ASP A 27 -4.54 10.15 -3.99
CA ASP A 27 -5.41 9.24 -3.27
C ASP A 27 -5.77 7.98 -4.09
N GLN A 28 -5.66 8.04 -5.43
CA GLN A 28 -6.07 6.96 -6.31
C GLN A 28 -4.90 6.25 -7.00
N PRO A 29 -4.86 4.90 -6.99
CA PRO A 29 -3.85 4.16 -7.72
C PRO A 29 -4.10 4.15 -9.23
N VAL A 30 -3.03 3.97 -10.00
CA VAL A 30 -3.12 3.71 -11.45
C VAL A 30 -3.81 2.37 -11.71
N ARG A 31 -4.97 2.42 -12.39
CA ARG A 31 -5.83 1.24 -12.64
C ARG A 31 -5.07 0.05 -13.24
N GLY A 32 -4.19 0.29 -14.20
CA GLY A 32 -3.42 -0.75 -14.90
C GLY A 32 -2.35 -1.45 -14.05
N LEU A 33 -1.94 -0.86 -12.93
CA LEU A 33 -0.94 -1.43 -12.02
C LEU A 33 -1.58 -2.04 -10.77
N THR A 34 -2.87 -2.43 -10.86
CA THR A 34 -3.60 -3.00 -9.72
C THR A 34 -4.32 -4.30 -10.03
N GLU A 35 -4.18 -5.26 -9.13
CA GLU A 35 -4.81 -6.58 -9.23
C GLU A 35 -5.73 -6.87 -8.04
N ALA A 36 -6.66 -7.79 -8.24
CA ALA A 36 -7.53 -8.27 -7.18
C ALA A 36 -6.74 -9.18 -6.23
N LYS A 37 -6.64 -8.78 -4.95
CA LYS A 37 -5.99 -9.61 -3.92
C LYS A 37 -7.04 -10.46 -3.19
N ARG A 38 -6.94 -11.78 -3.34
CA ARG A 38 -7.77 -12.72 -2.56
C ARG A 38 -7.21 -12.84 -1.14
N ASN A 39 -8.08 -12.75 -0.14
CA ASN A 39 -7.69 -12.95 1.26
C ASN A 39 -7.84 -14.43 1.62
N THR A 40 -6.78 -15.04 2.16
CA THR A 40 -6.79 -16.44 2.59
C THR A 40 -7.39 -16.64 3.98
N ALA A 41 -7.51 -15.57 4.77
CA ALA A 41 -7.95 -15.61 6.18
C ALA A 41 -7.20 -16.70 6.99
N GLY A 42 -5.90 -16.87 6.73
CA GLY A 42 -5.04 -17.82 7.43
C GLY A 42 -5.23 -19.30 7.06
N ARG A 43 -6.00 -19.60 5.99
CA ARG A 43 -6.27 -20.96 5.53
C ARG A 43 -5.39 -21.37 4.34
N ASN A 44 -5.05 -22.65 4.27
CA ASN A 44 -4.34 -23.26 3.14
C ASN A 44 -5.31 -23.79 2.05
N ASN A 45 -4.77 -24.44 1.03
CA ASN A 45 -5.53 -25.06 -0.07
C ASN A 45 -6.49 -26.18 0.37
N ALA A 46 -6.25 -26.82 1.52
CA ALA A 46 -7.17 -27.81 2.12
C ALA A 46 -8.26 -27.16 3.01
N GLY A 47 -8.32 -25.83 3.08
CA GLY A 47 -9.28 -25.09 3.90
C GLY A 47 -8.96 -25.08 5.41
N ARG A 48 -7.82 -25.66 5.82
CA ARG A 48 -7.42 -25.73 7.23
C ARG A 48 -6.73 -24.44 7.65
N ILE A 49 -6.99 -24.00 8.88
CA ILE A 49 -6.29 -22.85 9.48
C ILE A 49 -4.85 -23.28 9.74
N THR A 50 -3.91 -22.73 8.98
CA THR A 50 -2.47 -22.93 9.17
C THR A 50 -1.84 -21.74 9.90
N THR A 51 -2.46 -20.56 9.83
CA THR A 51 -2.00 -19.36 10.52
C THR A 51 -3.17 -18.75 11.29
N ARG A 52 -3.03 -18.65 12.62
CA ARG A 52 -4.06 -18.11 13.52
C ARG A 52 -4.10 -16.58 13.48
N HIS A 53 -5.20 -16.00 13.97
CA HIS A 53 -5.41 -14.55 14.11
C HIS A 53 -5.42 -13.75 12.78
N HIS A 54 -5.75 -14.40 11.66
CA HIS A 54 -5.95 -13.74 10.36
C HIS A 54 -7.40 -13.84 9.89
N GLY A 55 -8.01 -12.70 9.53
CA GLY A 55 -9.38 -12.61 9.02
C GLY A 55 -10.00 -11.22 9.26
N GLY A 56 -11.11 -10.89 8.59
CA GLY A 56 -11.93 -9.71 8.88
C GLY A 56 -11.38 -8.33 8.46
N GLY A 57 -10.18 -8.25 7.88
CA GLY A 57 -9.60 -6.98 7.42
C GLY A 57 -10.32 -6.36 6.23
N ALA A 58 -10.20 -5.03 6.07
CA ALA A 58 -10.71 -4.30 4.92
C ALA A 58 -10.20 -4.86 3.59
N ARG A 59 -11.05 -4.83 2.54
CA ARG A 59 -10.70 -5.30 1.20
C ARG A 59 -9.58 -4.45 0.60
N ARG A 60 -8.57 -5.10 0.02
CA ARG A 60 -7.39 -4.45 -0.57
C ARG A 60 -7.21 -4.91 -2.01
N ARG A 61 -6.70 -4.01 -2.86
CA ARG A 61 -6.15 -4.37 -4.18
C ARG A 61 -4.64 -4.50 -4.04
N TYR A 62 -4.04 -5.45 -4.75
CA TYR A 62 -2.59 -5.55 -4.83
C TYR A 62 -2.07 -4.52 -5.83
N ARG A 63 -0.99 -3.82 -5.49
CA ARG A 63 -0.28 -2.93 -6.42
C ARG A 63 0.94 -3.68 -6.94
N LEU A 64 1.05 -3.77 -8.26
CA LEU A 64 2.20 -4.35 -8.94
C LEU A 64 3.39 -3.42 -8.70
N VAL A 65 4.47 -3.95 -8.13
CA VAL A 65 5.67 -3.18 -7.81
C VAL A 65 6.85 -3.78 -8.54
N ASP A 66 7.62 -2.91 -9.17
CA ASP A 66 8.87 -3.29 -9.81
C ASP A 66 9.99 -3.46 -8.78
N PHE A 67 10.15 -4.69 -8.29
CA PHE A 67 11.28 -5.07 -7.45
C PHE A 67 12.55 -5.42 -8.25
N ARG A 68 12.44 -5.62 -9.58
CA ARG A 68 13.57 -6.03 -10.43
C ARG A 68 14.39 -4.85 -10.93
N ARG A 69 13.72 -3.73 -11.24
CA ARG A 69 14.33 -2.50 -11.77
C ARG A 69 15.28 -2.78 -12.94
N ASP A 70 14.78 -3.56 -13.91
CA ASP A 70 15.52 -4.01 -15.09
C ASP A 70 15.78 -2.92 -16.15
N LYS A 71 15.11 -1.76 -16.05
CA LYS A 71 15.31 -0.60 -16.93
C LYS A 71 16.59 0.20 -16.61
N ALA A 72 17.75 -0.41 -16.84
CA ALA A 72 19.04 0.26 -16.71
C ALA A 72 19.21 1.33 -17.81
N GLY A 73 19.72 2.52 -17.43
CA GLY A 73 20.02 3.61 -18.37
C GLY A 73 18.81 4.40 -18.89
N ILE A 74 17.57 3.98 -18.58
CA ILE A 74 16.36 4.70 -18.98
C ILE A 74 15.91 5.60 -17.82
N PRO A 75 15.98 6.94 -17.96
CA PRO A 75 15.55 7.83 -16.90
C PRO A 75 14.02 7.79 -16.72
N ALA A 76 13.60 8.01 -15.48
CA ALA A 76 12.19 8.13 -15.12
C ALA A 76 11.96 9.35 -14.24
N ARG A 77 10.78 9.94 -14.35
CA ARG A 77 10.31 11.01 -13.47
C ARG A 77 9.39 10.42 -12.41
N VAL A 78 9.62 10.79 -11.16
CA VAL A 78 8.67 10.54 -10.06
C VAL A 78 7.42 11.37 -10.32
N ALA A 79 6.30 10.70 -10.59
CA ALA A 79 5.02 11.31 -10.93
C ALA A 79 4.15 11.54 -9.68
N SER A 80 4.09 10.56 -8.79
CA SER A 80 3.31 10.62 -7.55
C SER A 80 3.94 9.79 -6.45
N ILE A 81 3.62 10.14 -5.20
CA ILE A 81 3.87 9.33 -4.01
C ILE A 81 2.51 8.88 -3.46
N GLU A 82 2.36 7.58 -3.26
CA GLU A 82 1.07 6.94 -3.02
C GLU A 82 1.11 5.98 -1.82
N TYR A 83 -0.03 5.85 -1.15
CA TYR A 83 -0.21 4.90 -0.07
C TYR A 83 -0.51 3.49 -0.58
N ASP A 84 0.21 2.48 -0.11
CA ASP A 84 -0.11 1.07 -0.41
C ASP A 84 -0.63 0.32 0.83
N PRO A 85 -1.88 -0.18 0.83
CA PRO A 85 -2.42 -0.94 1.96
C PRO A 85 -1.80 -2.34 2.15
N ASN A 86 -0.92 -2.80 1.25
CA ASN A 86 -0.31 -4.13 1.30
C ASN A 86 1.05 -4.16 2.01
N ARG A 87 1.63 -3.00 2.34
CA ARG A 87 2.93 -2.88 3.01
C ARG A 87 2.99 -1.63 3.87
N SER A 88 4.09 -1.46 4.61
CA SER A 88 4.32 -0.29 5.46
C SER A 88 4.88 0.92 4.68
N ALA A 89 5.64 0.67 3.61
CA ALA A 89 6.25 1.72 2.79
C ALA A 89 5.26 2.34 1.78
N ASN A 90 5.43 3.64 1.52
CA ASN A 90 4.78 4.32 0.40
C ASN A 90 5.38 3.86 -0.94
N LEU A 91 4.61 4.03 -2.01
CA LEU A 91 5.08 3.81 -3.38
C LEU A 91 5.32 5.11 -4.10
N ALA A 92 6.30 5.11 -5.00
CA ALA A 92 6.50 6.17 -5.97
C ALA A 92 6.10 5.64 -7.34
N LEU A 93 5.19 6.34 -8.02
CA LEU A 93 4.88 6.08 -9.42
C LEU A 93 5.96 6.71 -10.29
N LEU A 94 6.60 5.91 -11.14
CA LEU A 94 7.62 6.33 -12.08
C LEU A 94 7.04 6.35 -13.49
N ASN A 95 7.15 7.51 -14.15
CA ASN A 95 6.91 7.63 -15.59
C ASN A 95 8.27 7.62 -16.30
N TYR A 96 8.56 6.55 -17.03
CA TYR A 96 9.76 6.44 -17.84
C TYR A 96 9.64 7.28 -19.11
N VAL A 97 10.78 7.70 -19.66
CA VAL A 97 10.82 8.47 -20.92
C VAL A 97 10.30 7.69 -22.14
N ASP A 98 10.30 6.36 -22.07
CA ASP A 98 9.72 5.48 -23.08
C ASP A 98 8.19 5.32 -22.98
N GLY A 99 7.56 6.00 -22.02
CA GLY A 99 6.11 6.02 -21.82
C GLY A 99 5.58 4.95 -20.87
N GLU A 100 6.41 4.01 -20.40
CA GLU A 100 5.99 3.00 -19.43
C GLU A 100 5.84 3.61 -18.03
N LYS A 101 4.89 3.06 -17.26
CA LYS A 101 4.63 3.44 -15.87
C LYS A 101 4.88 2.25 -14.96
N ARG A 102 5.63 2.45 -13.88
CA ARG A 102 5.89 1.44 -12.84
C ARG A 102 5.77 2.02 -11.45
#